data_AF-A0A7S2F469-F1
#
_entry.id   AF-A0A7S2F469-F1
#
_cell.length_a   1.000
_cell.length_b   1.000
_cell.length_c   1.000
_cell.angle_alpha   90.00
_cell.angle_beta   90.00
_cell.angle_gamma   90.00
#
_symmetry.space_group_name_H-M   'P 1'
#
loop_
_entity.id
_entity.type
_entity.pdbx_description
1 polymer ?
#
loop_
_entity_poly.entity_id
_entity_poly.type
_entity_poly.pdbx_seq_one_letter_code
_entity_poly.pdbx_strand_id
1 'polypeptide(L)'
;PYATRSHEFCGINIDYPIPGCSELAECLQKDNLVDLHDCSENILHGNIHTVIGGLWDCPYSMTEMQLKHPERKELLLNLGVRSVNIWQKMNSGSLGKPGVMRCPTYCSDTTTFDECRCTCPELDNIPAEQMNTTLVKQVLSDMDVISWDEKEMAKDRPNCEVALESHYLYKKFMNIQNVDGGGCDYSFNNMTTDENREFMVFLLRYSCNPGKMGAMCTGAAANDPVFWPIHPLFDRLLAYIRLSDDYVDFNHTWKDDPSCYGRSKDDMMPFKNLLNEGSDKFYTNGDLYNLFDPRSPDLLYVYDHFDWDHCNSFIVNYTEPTKVW
;
A
#
# COMPACT_ATOMS: atom_id res chain seq x y z
N PRO A 1 -11.57 -2.86 -23.44
CA PRO A 1 -10.46 -2.30 -22.64
C PRO A 1 -9.16 -3.06 -22.90
N TYR A 2 -8.06 -2.34 -23.16
CA TYR A 2 -6.73 -2.95 -23.25
C TYR A 2 -6.09 -2.95 -21.86
N ALA A 3 -5.37 -4.02 -21.52
CA ALA A 3 -4.56 -4.02 -20.30
C ALA A 3 -3.45 -2.96 -20.44
N THR A 4 -3.34 -2.07 -19.46
CA THR A 4 -2.29 -1.04 -19.40
C THR A 4 -1.34 -1.35 -18.27
N ARG A 5 -0.05 -1.37 -18.59
CA ARG A 5 1.05 -1.55 -17.64
C ARG A 5 2.23 -0.69 -18.04
N SER A 6 3.09 -0.42 -17.08
CA SER A 6 4.39 0.17 -17.30
C SER A 6 5.44 -0.56 -16.46
N HIS A 7 6.69 -0.61 -16.95
CA HIS A 7 7.83 -1.15 -16.22
C HIS A 7 8.65 -0.06 -15.51
N GLU A 8 8.05 1.11 -15.31
CA GLU A 8 8.64 2.25 -14.63
C GLU A 8 7.70 2.83 -13.56
N PHE A 9 8.31 3.52 -12.58
CA PHE A 9 7.62 4.48 -11.72
C PHE A 9 8.01 5.89 -12.14
N CYS A 10 7.20 6.54 -12.99
CA CYS A 10 7.45 7.92 -13.40
C CYS A 10 8.86 8.13 -13.98
N GLY A 11 9.28 7.19 -14.84
CA GLY A 11 10.57 7.18 -15.54
C GLY A 11 11.68 6.30 -14.93
N ILE A 12 11.61 5.92 -13.64
CA ILE A 12 12.60 5.00 -13.05
C ILE A 12 12.19 3.55 -13.30
N ASN A 13 13.08 2.71 -13.83
CA ASN A 13 12.81 1.29 -14.02
C ASN A 13 12.44 0.61 -12.70
N ILE A 14 11.39 -0.20 -12.73
CA ILE A 14 10.94 -0.98 -11.58
C ILE A 14 11.86 -2.19 -11.41
N ASP A 15 12.90 -2.02 -10.60
CA ASP A 15 13.74 -3.11 -10.10
C ASP A 15 13.35 -3.48 -8.65
N TYR A 16 12.10 -3.19 -8.26
CA TYR A 16 11.61 -3.46 -6.91
C TYR A 16 11.13 -4.92 -6.81
N PRO A 17 11.58 -5.69 -5.80
CA PRO A 17 11.15 -7.06 -5.64
C PRO A 17 9.66 -7.11 -5.24
N ILE A 18 8.94 -8.06 -5.84
CA ILE A 18 7.62 -8.46 -5.36
C ILE A 18 7.80 -9.13 -3.99
N PRO A 19 6.82 -9.03 -3.06
CA PRO A 19 6.86 -9.74 -1.78
C PRO A 19 7.23 -11.21 -1.97
N GLY A 20 8.18 -11.67 -1.17
CA GLY A 20 8.78 -12.99 -1.27
C GLY A 20 8.58 -13.81 0.00
N CYS A 21 9.54 -14.70 0.24
CA CYS A 21 9.46 -15.68 1.31
C CYS A 21 9.54 -15.08 2.72
N SER A 22 10.25 -13.96 2.90
CA SER A 22 10.31 -13.25 4.19
C SER A 22 8.96 -12.70 4.60
N GLU A 23 8.27 -12.04 3.67
CA GLU A 23 6.96 -11.44 3.90
C GLU A 23 5.89 -12.53 4.10
N LEU A 24 5.97 -13.62 3.33
CA LEU A 24 5.07 -14.76 3.53
C LEU A 24 5.25 -15.39 4.91
N ALA A 25 6.50 -15.62 5.33
CA ALA A 25 6.82 -16.16 6.65
C ALA A 25 6.29 -15.23 7.77
N GLU A 26 6.40 -13.92 7.62
CA GLU A 26 5.84 -12.95 8.56
C GLU A 26 4.32 -13.07 8.68
N CYS A 27 3.60 -13.18 7.56
CA CYS A 27 2.14 -13.32 7.59
C CYS A 27 1.68 -14.68 8.15
N LEU A 28 2.48 -15.73 7.97
CA LEU A 28 2.21 -17.05 8.57
C LEU A 28 2.36 -17.05 10.11
N GLN A 29 3.01 -16.05 10.71
CA GLN A 29 3.11 -15.95 12.17
C GLN A 29 1.86 -15.36 12.84
N LYS A 30 0.91 -14.83 12.06
CA LYS A 30 -0.30 -14.24 12.64
C LYS A 30 -1.18 -15.35 13.23
N ASP A 31 -1.83 -15.05 14.34
CA ASP A 31 -2.62 -16.00 15.13
C ASP A 31 -4.13 -15.72 15.09
N ASN A 32 -4.54 -14.70 14.35
CA ASN A 32 -5.94 -14.31 14.20
C ASN A 32 -6.24 -13.76 12.80
N LEU A 33 -7.53 -13.82 12.43
CA LEU A 33 -8.00 -13.48 11.09
C LEU A 33 -7.74 -12.02 10.71
N VAL A 34 -7.84 -11.09 11.67
CA VAL A 34 -7.65 -9.65 11.43
C VAL A 34 -6.20 -9.36 11.06
N ASP A 35 -5.26 -9.86 11.86
CA ASP A 35 -3.83 -9.60 11.61
C ASP A 35 -3.33 -10.35 10.37
N LEU A 36 -3.85 -11.55 10.08
CA LEU A 36 -3.55 -12.27 8.85
C LEU A 36 -4.05 -11.50 7.62
N HIS A 37 -5.28 -10.99 7.66
CA HIS A 37 -5.84 -10.15 6.60
C HIS A 37 -4.99 -8.88 6.41
N ASP A 38 -4.69 -8.16 7.49
CA ASP A 38 -3.93 -6.91 7.42
C ASP A 38 -2.50 -7.14 6.90
N CYS A 39 -1.86 -8.25 7.28
CA CYS A 39 -0.57 -8.63 6.72
C CYS A 39 -0.67 -8.98 5.24
N SER A 40 -1.63 -9.83 4.86
CA SER A 40 -1.83 -10.24 3.47
C SER A 40 -2.12 -9.04 2.58
N GLU A 41 -2.98 -8.12 3.02
CA GLU A 41 -3.38 -6.92 2.27
C GLU A 41 -2.23 -5.92 2.16
N ASN A 42 -1.57 -5.58 3.26
CA ASN A 42 -0.62 -4.46 3.29
C ASN A 42 0.82 -4.85 2.92
N ILE A 43 1.20 -6.11 3.15
CA ILE A 43 2.56 -6.62 2.92
C ILE A 43 2.63 -7.42 1.63
N LEU A 44 1.78 -8.43 1.48
CA LEU A 44 1.84 -9.35 0.33
C LEU A 44 1.11 -8.83 -0.91
N HIS A 45 0.01 -8.11 -0.75
CA HIS A 45 -0.91 -7.76 -1.84
C HIS A 45 -0.66 -6.35 -2.39
N GLY A 46 -0.76 -5.32 -1.56
CA GLY A 46 -0.84 -3.93 -2.00
C GLY A 46 0.37 -3.48 -2.85
N ASN A 47 1.58 -3.92 -2.51
CA ASN A 47 2.80 -3.56 -3.25
C ASN A 47 2.80 -4.13 -4.69
N ILE A 48 2.22 -5.32 -4.88
CA ILE A 48 2.22 -6.02 -6.17
C ILE A 48 1.43 -5.24 -7.22
N HIS A 49 0.32 -4.65 -6.81
CA HIS A 49 -0.52 -3.82 -7.69
C HIS A 49 0.28 -2.71 -8.36
N THR A 50 1.02 -1.94 -7.57
CA THR A 50 1.82 -0.84 -8.10
C THR A 50 3.01 -1.35 -8.91
N VAL A 51 3.73 -2.37 -8.41
CA VAL A 51 4.90 -2.95 -9.11
C VAL A 51 4.55 -3.53 -10.48
N ILE A 52 3.41 -4.22 -10.62
CA ILE A 52 2.97 -4.80 -11.90
C ILE A 52 2.33 -3.75 -12.82
N GLY A 53 1.54 -2.83 -12.25
CA GLY A 53 0.83 -1.84 -13.05
C GLY A 53 1.71 -0.69 -13.54
N GLY A 54 2.69 -0.26 -12.74
CA GLY A 54 3.57 0.85 -13.05
C GLY A 54 2.87 2.20 -13.20
N LEU A 55 3.69 3.24 -13.36
CA LEU A 55 3.29 4.65 -13.40
C LEU A 55 4.06 5.36 -14.52
N TRP A 56 3.39 6.12 -15.39
CA TRP A 56 4.06 6.81 -16.51
C TRP A 56 3.39 8.16 -16.80
N ASP A 57 3.98 8.94 -17.71
CA ASP A 57 3.55 10.30 -18.07
C ASP A 57 3.38 11.20 -16.82
N CYS A 58 4.22 11.02 -15.82
CA CYS A 58 4.16 11.80 -14.59
C CYS A 58 4.73 13.21 -14.81
N PRO A 59 4.07 14.27 -14.33
CA PRO A 59 4.58 15.64 -14.50
C PRO A 59 5.90 15.90 -13.78
N TYR A 60 6.20 15.11 -12.75
CA TYR A 60 7.46 15.16 -12.00
C TYR A 60 8.14 13.79 -12.10
N SER A 61 9.27 13.74 -12.81
CA SER A 61 10.00 12.51 -13.08
C SER A 61 10.85 12.07 -11.89
N MET A 62 10.77 10.79 -11.53
CA MET A 62 11.70 10.19 -10.56
C MET A 62 13.10 10.00 -11.17
N THR A 63 13.22 9.88 -12.49
CA THR A 63 14.50 9.74 -13.19
C THR A 63 15.38 10.97 -13.02
N GLU A 64 14.81 12.17 -13.08
CA GLU A 64 15.57 13.41 -12.86
C GLU A 64 16.20 13.43 -11.46
N MET A 65 15.42 13.06 -10.45
CA MET A 65 15.90 12.92 -9.07
C MET A 65 16.96 11.81 -8.95
N GLN A 66 16.76 10.67 -9.59
CA GLN A 66 17.72 9.56 -9.59
C GLN A 66 19.04 9.93 -10.29
N LEU A 67 19.00 10.64 -11.42
CA LEU A 67 20.21 11.04 -12.15
C LEU A 67 21.03 12.04 -11.35
N LYS A 68 20.37 12.95 -10.64
CA LYS A 68 21.04 13.91 -9.75
C LYS A 68 21.58 13.25 -8.49
N HIS A 69 20.87 12.23 -7.98
CA HIS A 69 21.17 11.55 -6.72
C HIS A 69 21.03 10.02 -6.85
N PRO A 70 21.98 9.32 -7.49
CA PRO A 70 21.89 7.89 -7.78
C PRO A 70 21.77 7.02 -6.52
N GLU A 71 22.33 7.46 -5.40
CA GLU A 71 22.27 6.80 -4.11
C GLU A 71 20.85 6.72 -3.53
N ARG A 72 19.90 7.51 -4.06
CA ARG A 72 18.51 7.59 -3.60
C ARG A 72 17.57 6.68 -4.38
N LYS A 73 18.08 5.84 -5.28
CA LYS A 73 17.27 4.93 -6.09
C LYS A 73 16.29 4.11 -5.25
N GLU A 74 16.76 3.57 -4.12
CA GLU A 74 15.92 2.76 -3.24
C GLU A 74 14.78 3.56 -2.61
N LEU A 75 15.05 4.79 -2.14
CA LEU A 75 14.03 5.70 -1.61
C LEU A 75 12.96 6.01 -2.68
N LEU A 76 13.39 6.33 -3.90
CA LEU A 76 12.49 6.64 -5.01
C LEU A 76 11.63 5.43 -5.41
N LEU A 77 12.19 4.22 -5.42
CA LEU A 77 11.41 3.01 -5.68
C LEU A 77 10.37 2.75 -4.58
N ASN A 78 10.73 2.92 -3.31
CA ASN A 78 9.77 2.79 -2.21
C ASN A 78 8.66 3.85 -2.29
N LEU A 79 9.00 5.08 -2.67
CA LEU A 79 8.01 6.12 -2.97
C LEU A 79 7.09 5.70 -4.13
N GLY A 80 7.65 5.16 -5.20
CA GLY A 80 6.93 4.62 -6.36
C GLY A 80 5.88 3.57 -5.98
N VAL A 81 6.25 2.57 -5.18
CA VAL A 81 5.34 1.52 -4.70
C VAL A 81 4.14 2.09 -3.93
N ARG A 82 4.34 3.16 -3.15
CA ARG A 82 3.31 3.80 -2.32
C ARG A 82 2.57 4.95 -2.99
N SER A 83 2.85 5.22 -4.26
CA SER A 83 2.36 6.44 -4.93
C SER A 83 0.84 6.51 -5.02
N VAL A 84 0.17 5.40 -5.30
CA VAL A 84 -1.30 5.34 -5.34
C VAL A 84 -1.89 5.74 -3.98
N ASN A 85 -1.34 5.22 -2.88
CA ASN A 85 -1.82 5.55 -1.53
C ASN A 85 -1.57 7.03 -1.20
N ILE A 86 -0.40 7.56 -1.56
CA ILE A 86 -0.06 8.97 -1.39
C ILE A 86 -1.06 9.84 -2.15
N TRP A 87 -1.30 9.56 -3.43
CA TRP A 87 -2.25 10.33 -4.25
C TRP A 87 -3.68 10.21 -3.73
N GLN A 88 -4.09 9.03 -3.25
CA GLN A 88 -5.39 8.86 -2.60
C GLN A 88 -5.54 9.79 -1.39
N LYS A 89 -4.53 9.84 -0.49
CA LYS A 89 -4.54 10.74 0.68
C LYS A 89 -4.59 12.22 0.29
N MET A 90 -3.84 12.60 -0.74
CA MET A 90 -3.88 13.97 -1.26
C MET A 90 -5.27 14.33 -1.82
N ASN A 91 -6.01 13.36 -2.37
CA ASN A 91 -7.37 13.55 -2.91
C ASN A 91 -8.46 13.53 -1.82
N SER A 92 -8.49 12.47 -1.01
CA SER A 92 -9.56 12.22 -0.03
C SER A 92 -9.37 13.01 1.26
N GLY A 93 -8.14 13.42 1.54
CA GLY A 93 -7.73 13.97 2.83
C GLY A 93 -7.25 12.90 3.80
N SER A 94 -6.71 13.37 4.92
CA SER A 94 -6.20 12.54 6.03
C SER A 94 -6.37 13.28 7.34
N LEU A 95 -6.34 12.57 8.47
CA LEU A 95 -6.34 13.15 9.83
C LEU A 95 -7.46 14.18 10.09
N GLY A 96 -8.64 13.97 9.49
CA GLY A 96 -9.79 14.88 9.59
C GLY A 96 -9.68 16.17 8.76
N LYS A 97 -8.64 16.30 7.94
CA LYS A 97 -8.44 17.42 7.01
C LYS A 97 -8.91 17.03 5.60
N PRO A 98 -9.56 17.95 4.86
CA PRO A 98 -9.94 17.69 3.48
C PRO A 98 -8.70 17.55 2.59
N GLY A 99 -8.82 16.76 1.52
CA GLY A 99 -7.75 16.63 0.54
C GLY A 99 -7.40 17.96 -0.12
N VAL A 100 -6.16 18.10 -0.56
CA VAL A 100 -5.63 19.28 -1.26
C VAL A 100 -5.64 19.13 -2.78
N MET A 101 -5.68 17.89 -3.27
CA MET A 101 -5.72 17.57 -4.69
C MET A 101 -7.15 17.66 -5.24
N ARG A 102 -7.29 18.11 -6.49
CA ARG A 102 -8.55 18.26 -7.20
C ARG A 102 -8.47 17.52 -8.53
N CYS A 103 -9.43 16.64 -8.77
CA CYS A 103 -9.56 15.87 -9.99
C CYS A 103 -10.74 16.39 -10.83
N PRO A 104 -10.63 16.40 -12.17
CA PRO A 104 -11.78 16.60 -13.04
C PRO A 104 -12.89 15.57 -12.74
N THR A 105 -14.14 16.01 -12.77
CA THR A 105 -15.30 15.11 -12.54
C THR A 105 -15.66 14.29 -13.77
N TYR A 106 -15.15 14.69 -14.94
CA TYR A 106 -15.37 14.02 -16.21
C TYR A 106 -14.23 14.30 -17.17
N CYS A 107 -13.86 13.29 -17.94
CA CYS A 107 -13.01 13.41 -19.11
C CYS A 107 -13.61 12.59 -20.25
N SER A 108 -13.41 13.06 -21.49
CA SER A 108 -13.75 12.30 -22.68
C SER A 108 -12.54 11.55 -23.22
N ASP A 109 -12.75 10.60 -24.13
CA ASP A 109 -11.65 9.92 -24.85
C ASP A 109 -10.77 10.88 -25.69
N THR A 110 -11.26 12.09 -25.95
CA THR A 110 -10.53 13.15 -26.69
C THR A 110 -9.84 14.16 -25.78
N THR A 111 -10.09 14.13 -24.47
CA THR A 111 -9.47 15.04 -23.50
C THR A 111 -8.01 14.62 -23.31
N THR A 112 -7.09 15.58 -23.36
CA THR A 112 -5.67 15.26 -23.16
C THR A 112 -5.41 14.84 -21.71
N PHE A 113 -4.32 14.10 -21.47
CA PHE A 113 -3.98 13.71 -20.09
C PHE A 113 -3.74 14.93 -19.18
N ASP A 114 -3.11 15.98 -19.69
CA ASP A 114 -2.85 17.19 -18.93
C ASP A 114 -4.12 17.92 -18.50
N GLU A 115 -5.19 17.84 -19.29
CA GLU A 115 -6.51 18.39 -18.95
C GLU A 115 -7.31 17.44 -18.05
N CYS A 116 -7.02 16.14 -18.09
CA CYS A 116 -7.76 15.08 -17.39
C CYS A 116 -7.07 14.58 -16.10
N ARG A 117 -5.96 15.19 -15.68
CA ARG A 117 -5.25 14.77 -14.47
C ARG A 117 -5.68 15.54 -13.24
N CYS A 118 -5.49 14.93 -12.08
CA CYS A 118 -5.63 15.64 -10.82
C CYS A 118 -4.43 16.58 -10.60
N THR A 119 -4.66 17.70 -9.92
CA THR A 119 -3.65 18.71 -9.59
C THR A 119 -3.88 19.26 -8.20
N CYS A 120 -2.93 20.04 -7.65
CA CYS A 120 -3.14 20.84 -6.44
C CYS A 120 -3.12 22.32 -6.82
N PRO A 121 -4.24 22.92 -7.27
CA PRO A 121 -4.23 24.26 -7.87
C PRO A 121 -3.58 25.35 -7.00
N GLU A 122 -3.76 25.29 -5.69
CA GLU A 122 -3.19 26.26 -4.74
C GLU A 122 -1.66 26.15 -4.64
N LEU A 123 -1.12 24.95 -4.82
CA LEU A 123 0.31 24.68 -4.71
C LEU A 123 0.99 24.79 -6.08
N ASP A 124 0.32 24.38 -7.16
CA ASP A 124 0.82 24.41 -8.54
C ASP A 124 1.16 25.82 -9.03
N ASN A 125 0.55 26.85 -8.45
CA ASN A 125 0.86 28.25 -8.77
C ASN A 125 2.10 28.82 -8.07
N ILE A 126 2.71 28.12 -7.11
CA ILE A 126 3.87 28.59 -6.34
C ILE A 126 5.15 28.04 -6.97
N PRO A 127 6.07 28.84 -7.54
CA PRO A 127 7.33 28.32 -8.08
C PRO A 127 8.14 27.54 -7.03
N ALA A 128 8.88 26.50 -7.45
CA ALA A 128 9.59 25.60 -6.55
C ALA A 128 10.59 26.33 -5.62
N GLU A 129 11.29 27.33 -6.18
CA GLU A 129 12.25 28.18 -5.47
C GLU A 129 11.57 29.12 -4.45
N GLN A 130 10.28 29.40 -4.63
CA GLN A 130 9.47 30.23 -3.74
C GLN A 130 8.68 29.41 -2.71
N MET A 131 8.70 28.08 -2.80
CA MET A 131 8.04 27.24 -1.81
C MET A 131 8.69 27.37 -0.45
N ASN A 132 7.86 27.74 0.53
CA ASN A 132 8.22 27.80 1.93
C ASN A 132 8.30 26.39 2.53
N THR A 133 9.44 26.04 3.12
CA THR A 133 9.66 24.73 3.76
C THR A 133 8.62 24.42 4.84
N THR A 134 8.15 25.43 5.59
CA THR A 134 7.08 25.25 6.60
C THR A 134 5.77 24.81 5.95
N LEU A 135 5.39 25.44 4.84
CA LEU A 135 4.19 25.06 4.08
C LEU A 135 4.32 23.62 3.55
N VAL A 136 5.48 23.28 2.98
CA VAL A 136 5.74 21.95 2.43
C VAL A 136 5.63 20.87 3.52
N LYS A 137 6.32 21.06 4.66
CA LYS A 137 6.24 20.15 5.81
C LYS A 137 4.82 20.01 6.34
N GLN A 138 4.08 21.12 6.41
CA GLN A 138 2.71 21.13 6.90
C GLN A 138 1.77 20.35 5.98
N VAL A 139 1.81 20.56 4.67
CA VAL A 139 0.91 19.83 3.74
C VAL A 139 1.21 18.34 3.74
N LEU A 140 2.50 17.96 3.68
CA LEU A 140 2.89 16.54 3.71
C LEU A 140 2.49 15.85 5.02
N SER A 141 2.47 16.58 6.14
CA SER A 141 2.00 16.09 7.43
C SER A 141 0.48 16.01 7.51
N ASP A 142 -0.21 17.06 7.08
CA ASP A 142 -1.67 17.14 7.10
C ASP A 142 -2.31 16.02 6.28
N MET A 143 -1.68 15.66 5.17
CA MET A 143 -2.10 14.57 4.29
C MET A 143 -1.51 13.21 4.68
N ASP A 144 -0.76 13.13 5.78
CA ASP A 144 -0.18 11.89 6.31
C ASP A 144 0.77 11.19 5.32
N VAL A 145 1.40 11.97 4.43
CA VAL A 145 2.47 11.50 3.54
C VAL A 145 3.74 11.30 4.37
N ILE A 146 4.05 12.30 5.20
CA ILE A 146 5.07 12.21 6.24
C ILE A 146 4.45 12.68 7.55
N SER A 147 4.19 11.74 8.46
CA SER A 147 3.83 12.09 9.82
C SER A 147 5.10 12.44 10.60
N TRP A 148 5.22 13.70 10.99
CA TRP A 148 6.04 14.12 12.12
C TRP A 148 5.09 14.01 13.30
N ASP A 149 5.22 13.02 14.18
CA ASP A 149 4.25 12.82 15.25
C ASP A 149 4.30 13.96 16.28
N GLU A 150 3.67 15.08 15.95
CA GLU A 150 3.54 16.26 16.79
C GLU A 150 2.32 16.17 17.72
N LYS A 151 1.46 15.15 17.57
CA LYS A 151 0.17 15.13 18.28
C LYS A 151 0.22 14.60 19.72
N GLU A 152 1.36 14.17 20.22
CA GLU A 152 1.56 13.78 21.64
C GLU A 152 2.90 14.25 22.26
N MET A 153 3.73 15.05 21.55
CA MET A 153 5.16 15.17 21.88
C MET A 153 5.68 16.44 22.56
N ALA A 154 4.81 17.36 22.99
CA ALA A 154 5.27 18.58 23.69
C ALA A 154 5.14 18.51 25.22
N LYS A 155 4.74 17.38 25.83
CA LYS A 155 4.62 17.31 27.30
C LYS A 155 5.36 16.18 28.00
N ASP A 156 5.47 14.97 27.46
CA ASP A 156 5.91 13.83 28.29
C ASP A 156 6.88 12.81 27.66
N ARG A 157 7.58 13.09 26.54
CA ARG A 157 8.56 12.13 25.96
C ARG A 157 9.93 12.74 25.60
N PRO A 158 11.04 12.19 26.12
CA PRO A 158 12.39 12.75 25.92
C PRO A 158 13.14 12.30 24.66
N ASN A 159 12.54 11.55 23.72
CA ASN A 159 13.28 11.01 22.57
C ASN A 159 12.50 11.09 21.24
N CYS A 160 13.04 11.84 20.28
CA CYS A 160 12.52 11.98 18.92
C CYS A 160 12.48 10.67 18.10
N GLU A 161 13.20 9.63 18.52
CA GLU A 161 13.27 8.36 17.78
C GLU A 161 11.94 7.57 17.70
N VAL A 162 10.97 7.86 18.56
CA VAL A 162 9.66 7.17 18.60
C VAL A 162 8.64 7.85 17.67
N ALA A 163 8.96 9.02 17.12
CA ALA A 163 8.01 9.98 16.57
C ALA A 163 7.76 9.90 15.05
N LEU A 164 8.47 9.02 14.34
CA LEU A 164 8.35 8.93 12.90
C LEU A 164 7.62 7.66 12.50
N GLU A 165 6.29 7.78 12.40
CA GLU A 165 5.39 6.77 11.87
C GLU A 165 4.84 7.22 10.51
N SER A 166 5.72 7.55 9.55
CA SER A 166 5.23 7.75 8.18
C SER A 166 4.73 6.42 7.62
N HIS A 167 3.47 6.41 7.20
CA HIS A 167 2.82 5.26 6.58
C HIS A 167 3.45 4.88 5.23
N TYR A 168 4.24 5.77 4.61
CA TYR A 168 4.73 5.60 3.23
C TYR A 168 6.25 5.74 3.10
N LEU A 169 6.90 6.51 3.97
CA LEU A 169 8.35 6.65 4.01
C LEU A 169 8.91 5.98 5.25
N TYR A 170 9.68 4.91 5.02
CA TYR A 170 10.29 4.17 6.12
C TYR A 170 11.32 5.01 6.89
N LYS A 171 11.33 4.84 8.22
CA LYS A 171 12.33 5.44 9.14
C LYS A 171 13.78 5.22 8.68
N LYS A 172 14.07 4.13 7.95
CA LYS A 172 15.40 3.86 7.38
C LYS A 172 15.92 4.95 6.43
N PHE A 173 15.04 5.80 5.90
CA PHE A 173 15.42 6.90 5.01
C PHE A 173 15.54 8.25 5.72
N MET A 174 15.28 8.31 7.02
CA MET A 174 15.23 9.54 7.79
C MET A 174 16.29 9.56 8.90
N ASN A 175 16.90 10.72 9.08
CA ASN A 175 17.72 11.09 10.22
C ASN A 175 16.84 11.92 11.17
N ILE A 176 16.87 11.55 12.44
CA ILE A 176 16.04 12.14 13.47
C ILE A 176 16.97 12.71 14.54
N GLN A 177 16.91 14.02 14.76
CA GLN A 177 17.75 14.71 15.73
C GLN A 177 16.92 15.48 16.74
N ASN A 178 17.34 15.44 18.01
CA ASN A 178 16.77 16.32 19.02
C ASN A 178 17.35 17.73 18.82
N VAL A 179 16.49 18.75 18.87
CA VAL A 179 16.87 20.16 18.80
C VAL A 179 16.94 20.73 20.21
N ASP A 180 17.96 21.55 20.47
CA ASP A 180 18.09 22.30 21.72
C ASP A 180 16.81 23.11 22.00
N GLY A 181 16.13 22.82 23.12
CA GLY A 181 14.85 23.43 23.48
C GLY A 181 13.63 22.50 23.40
N GLY A 182 13.82 21.22 23.09
CA GLY A 182 12.76 20.20 23.20
C GLY A 182 11.95 19.96 21.94
N GLY A 183 12.57 20.08 20.76
CA GLY A 183 11.97 19.77 19.46
C GLY A 183 12.68 18.64 18.72
N CYS A 184 12.09 18.20 17.60
CA CYS A 184 12.68 17.19 16.71
C CYS A 184 12.95 17.81 15.34
N ASP A 185 14.17 17.65 14.83
CA ASP A 185 14.48 17.92 13.43
C ASP A 185 14.55 16.60 12.66
N TYR A 186 13.89 16.61 11.51
CA TYR A 186 13.80 15.46 10.63
C TYR A 186 14.38 15.84 9.29
N SER A 187 15.35 15.05 8.87
CA SER A 187 15.97 15.15 7.56
C SER A 187 16.02 13.77 6.92
N PHE A 188 16.20 13.71 5.62
CA PHE A 188 16.48 12.48 4.91
C PHE A 188 17.94 12.11 5.11
N ASN A 189 18.21 10.82 5.24
CA ASN A 189 19.55 10.29 5.39
C ASN A 189 20.44 10.72 4.22
N ASN A 190 21.68 11.11 4.54
CA ASN A 190 22.70 11.48 3.57
C ASN A 190 22.30 12.65 2.63
N MET A 191 21.51 13.61 3.13
CA MET A 191 21.19 14.84 2.40
C MET A 191 21.70 16.08 3.14
N THR A 192 22.26 17.04 2.42
CA THR A 192 22.46 18.41 2.92
C THR A 192 21.10 19.10 3.13
N THR A 193 21.09 20.24 3.83
CA THR A 193 19.86 21.03 4.05
C THR A 193 19.18 21.44 2.73
N ASP A 194 19.97 21.83 1.73
CA ASP A 194 19.43 22.25 0.43
C ASP A 194 18.86 21.06 -0.36
N GLU A 195 19.54 19.91 -0.35
CA GLU A 195 19.04 18.68 -0.96
C GLU A 195 17.78 18.16 -0.26
N ASN A 196 17.72 18.29 1.06
CA ASN A 196 16.54 17.94 1.83
C ASN A 196 15.34 18.80 1.43
N ARG A 197 15.55 20.11 1.34
CA ARG A 197 14.53 21.07 0.89
C ARG A 197 14.07 20.73 -0.53
N GLU A 198 15.01 20.48 -1.43
CA GLU A 198 14.71 20.11 -2.82
C GLU A 198 13.88 18.82 -2.89
N PHE A 199 14.28 17.77 -2.17
CA PHE A 199 13.53 16.51 -2.14
C PHE A 199 12.13 16.67 -1.55
N MET A 200 11.98 17.47 -0.49
CA MET A 200 10.67 17.75 0.10
C MET A 200 9.73 18.51 -0.85
N VAL A 201 10.27 19.48 -1.60
CA VAL A 201 9.52 20.17 -2.66
C VAL A 201 9.14 19.19 -3.77
N PHE A 202 10.08 18.37 -4.24
CA PHE A 202 9.80 17.30 -5.20
C PHE A 202 8.70 16.36 -4.71
N LEU A 203 8.78 15.88 -3.47
CA LEU A 203 7.81 14.96 -2.89
C LEU A 203 6.42 15.57 -2.85
N LEU A 204 6.28 16.84 -2.42
CA LEU A 204 5.00 17.54 -2.45
C LEU A 204 4.44 17.64 -3.86
N ARG A 205 5.28 18.05 -4.82
CA ARG A 205 4.90 18.18 -6.24
C ARG A 205 4.43 16.86 -6.83
N TYR A 206 5.20 15.81 -6.59
CA TYR A 206 4.92 14.44 -6.97
C TYR A 206 3.59 13.95 -6.37
N SER A 207 3.38 14.21 -5.09
CA SER A 207 2.16 13.83 -4.37
C SER A 207 0.91 14.55 -4.91
N CYS A 208 1.09 15.77 -5.41
CA CYS A 208 0.01 16.61 -5.94
C CYS A 208 -0.34 16.38 -7.41
N ASN A 209 0.50 15.66 -8.14
CA ASN A 209 0.41 15.55 -9.60
C ASN A 209 0.59 14.09 -10.03
N PRO A 210 -0.46 13.25 -9.87
CA PRO A 210 -0.41 11.86 -10.24
C PRO A 210 -0.11 11.68 -11.73
N GLY A 211 0.68 10.66 -12.05
CA GLY A 211 0.83 10.18 -13.42
C GLY A 211 -0.31 9.26 -13.85
N LYS A 212 -0.18 8.71 -15.06
CA LYS A 212 -1.01 7.59 -15.49
C LYS A 212 -0.65 6.34 -14.69
N MET A 213 -1.66 5.52 -14.44
CA MET A 213 -1.56 4.28 -13.66
C MET A 213 -1.97 3.09 -14.50
N GLY A 214 -1.26 1.97 -14.36
CA GLY A 214 -1.68 0.71 -14.94
C GLY A 214 -2.99 0.24 -14.31
N ALA A 215 -3.77 -0.57 -15.04
CA ALA A 215 -5.03 -1.10 -14.51
C ALA A 215 -4.81 -1.83 -13.17
N MET A 216 -3.70 -2.57 -13.05
CA MET A 216 -3.28 -3.25 -11.82
C MET A 216 -3.07 -2.30 -10.64
N CYS A 217 -2.75 -1.02 -10.83
CA CYS A 217 -2.59 -0.08 -9.71
C CYS A 217 -3.92 0.41 -9.10
N THR A 218 -5.07 0.02 -9.68
CA THR A 218 -6.37 0.65 -9.42
C THR A 218 -7.46 -0.37 -9.13
N GLY A 219 -8.67 0.10 -8.80
CA GLY A 219 -9.86 -0.77 -8.70
C GLY A 219 -10.22 -1.51 -10.00
N ALA A 220 -9.60 -1.15 -11.13
CA ALA A 220 -9.73 -1.87 -12.40
C ALA A 220 -8.76 -3.06 -12.54
N ALA A 221 -8.03 -3.43 -11.48
CA ALA A 221 -7.00 -4.48 -11.52
C ALA A 221 -7.52 -5.82 -12.04
N ALA A 222 -8.76 -6.20 -11.77
CA ALA A 222 -9.36 -7.43 -12.27
C ALA A 222 -9.49 -7.51 -13.82
N ASN A 223 -9.36 -6.38 -14.52
CA ASN A 223 -9.30 -6.36 -15.99
C ASN A 223 -7.94 -6.83 -16.53
N ASP A 224 -6.93 -6.90 -15.66
CA ASP A 224 -5.62 -7.42 -16.01
C ASP A 224 -5.58 -8.95 -15.78
N PRO A 225 -5.22 -9.75 -16.80
CA PRO A 225 -5.19 -11.21 -16.67
C PRO A 225 -4.29 -11.77 -15.56
N VAL A 226 -3.28 -11.01 -15.10
CA VAL A 226 -2.36 -11.44 -14.04
C VAL A 226 -2.98 -11.30 -12.65
N PHE A 227 -4.06 -10.54 -12.49
CA PHE A 227 -4.84 -10.50 -11.26
C PHE A 227 -5.33 -11.91 -10.84
N TRP A 228 -5.92 -12.64 -11.78
CA TRP A 228 -6.57 -13.92 -11.51
C TRP A 228 -5.66 -15.06 -11.05
N PRO A 229 -4.40 -15.20 -11.51
CA PRO A 229 -3.46 -16.17 -10.93
C PRO A 229 -2.81 -15.68 -9.62
N ILE A 230 -2.82 -14.38 -9.31
CA ILE A 230 -2.27 -13.86 -8.05
C ILE A 230 -3.24 -14.08 -6.89
N HIS A 231 -4.53 -13.73 -7.06
CA HIS A 231 -5.48 -13.75 -5.95
C HIS A 231 -5.71 -15.12 -5.28
N PRO A 232 -5.67 -16.26 -6.00
CA PRO A 232 -5.71 -17.58 -5.39
C PRO A 232 -4.55 -17.85 -4.42
N LEU A 233 -3.45 -17.09 -4.47
CA LEU A 233 -2.36 -17.26 -3.49
C LEU A 233 -2.82 -16.90 -2.06
N PHE A 234 -3.71 -15.92 -1.90
CA PHE A 234 -4.28 -15.55 -0.60
C PHE A 234 -5.31 -16.57 -0.12
N ASP A 235 -6.08 -17.13 -1.05
CA ASP A 235 -7.00 -18.23 -0.74
C ASP A 235 -6.23 -19.51 -0.34
N ARG A 236 -5.13 -19.84 -1.03
CA ARG A 236 -4.21 -20.92 -0.64
C ARG A 236 -3.63 -20.70 0.75
N LEU A 237 -3.25 -19.47 1.09
CA LEU A 237 -2.75 -19.11 2.43
C LEU A 237 -3.83 -19.36 3.50
N LEU A 238 -5.07 -18.90 3.28
CA LEU A 238 -6.17 -19.14 4.23
C LEU A 238 -6.53 -20.63 4.34
N ALA A 239 -6.53 -21.36 3.22
CA ALA A 239 -6.79 -22.80 3.20
C ALA A 239 -5.72 -23.56 4.01
N TYR A 240 -4.44 -23.16 3.90
CA TYR A 240 -3.36 -23.72 4.72
C TYR A 240 -3.62 -23.51 6.22
N ILE A 241 -3.91 -22.28 6.63
CA ILE A 241 -4.21 -21.93 8.03
C ILE A 241 -5.39 -22.75 8.58
N ARG A 242 -6.40 -23.05 7.76
CA ARG A 242 -7.58 -23.82 8.17
C ARG A 242 -7.35 -25.32 8.30
N LEU A 243 -6.35 -25.87 7.60
CA LEU A 243 -6.08 -27.30 7.53
C LEU A 243 -4.91 -27.74 8.41
N SER A 244 -3.94 -26.87 8.61
CA SER A 244 -2.70 -27.20 9.32
C SER A 244 -2.91 -27.32 10.82
N ASP A 245 -2.36 -28.39 11.40
CA ASP A 245 -2.39 -28.64 12.85
C ASP A 245 -1.64 -27.54 13.64
N ASP A 246 -0.70 -26.84 12.99
CA ASP A 246 0.06 -25.72 13.58
C ASP A 246 -0.79 -24.49 13.91
N TYR A 247 -2.04 -24.46 13.43
CA TYR A 247 -2.98 -23.36 13.56
C TYR A 247 -4.30 -23.79 14.22
N VAL A 248 -4.29 -24.89 14.98
CA VAL A 248 -5.46 -25.36 15.74
C VAL A 248 -6.05 -24.30 16.68
N ASP A 249 -5.19 -23.45 17.23
CA ASP A 249 -5.56 -22.35 18.14
C ASP A 249 -5.79 -21.01 17.43
N PHE A 250 -5.78 -20.98 16.08
CA PHE A 250 -5.95 -19.75 15.32
C PHE A 250 -7.34 -19.15 15.55
N ASN A 251 -7.35 -17.86 15.87
CA ASN A 251 -8.58 -17.14 16.16
C ASN A 251 -9.27 -16.69 14.86
N HIS A 252 -10.28 -17.47 14.47
CA HIS A 252 -11.13 -17.19 13.30
C HIS A 252 -12.25 -16.14 13.54
N THR A 253 -12.20 -15.38 14.64
CA THR A 253 -13.20 -14.36 14.93
C THR A 253 -13.18 -13.27 13.86
N TRP A 254 -14.31 -13.07 13.19
CA TRP A 254 -14.51 -11.94 12.28
C TRP A 254 -14.74 -10.66 13.07
N LYS A 255 -14.05 -9.58 12.71
CA LYS A 255 -14.24 -8.26 13.31
C LYS A 255 -14.95 -7.36 12.31
N ASP A 256 -16.18 -6.97 12.63
CA ASP A 256 -16.94 -6.08 11.76
C ASP A 256 -16.35 -4.67 11.72
N ASP A 257 -16.36 -4.09 10.52
CA ASP A 257 -15.91 -2.73 10.25
C ASP A 257 -17.01 -1.97 9.51
N PRO A 258 -17.84 -1.18 10.21
CA PRO A 258 -18.94 -0.45 9.59
C PRO A 258 -18.46 0.80 8.82
N SER A 259 -17.16 1.10 8.80
CA SER A 259 -16.64 2.28 8.10
C SER A 259 -16.70 2.14 6.58
N CYS A 260 -16.74 0.91 6.07
CA CYS A 260 -16.79 0.62 4.64
C CYS A 260 -17.65 -0.63 4.38
N TYR A 261 -18.64 -0.50 3.49
CA TYR A 261 -19.49 -1.61 3.09
C TYR A 261 -18.69 -2.72 2.40
N GLY A 262 -19.01 -3.97 2.72
CA GLY A 262 -18.35 -5.16 2.19
C GLY A 262 -17.24 -5.70 3.10
N ARG A 263 -17.04 -5.14 4.29
CA ARG A 263 -16.04 -5.59 5.27
C ARG A 263 -16.63 -6.36 6.45
N SER A 264 -17.90 -6.16 6.74
CA SER A 264 -18.57 -6.84 7.85
C SER A 264 -18.98 -8.25 7.42
N LYS A 265 -19.09 -9.15 8.39
CA LYS A 265 -19.40 -10.57 8.17
C LYS A 265 -20.73 -10.76 7.43
N ASP A 266 -21.72 -9.94 7.78
CA ASP A 266 -23.07 -10.03 7.24
C ASP A 266 -23.32 -9.09 6.04
N ASP A 267 -22.28 -8.41 5.54
CA ASP A 267 -22.39 -7.62 4.32
C ASP A 267 -22.63 -8.54 3.11
N MET A 268 -23.60 -8.16 2.28
CA MET A 268 -23.98 -8.90 1.09
C MET A 268 -22.98 -8.63 -0.04
N MET A 269 -22.49 -9.70 -0.65
CA MET A 269 -21.54 -9.65 -1.76
C MET A 269 -22.25 -9.91 -3.08
N PRO A 270 -21.73 -9.42 -4.22
CA PRO A 270 -22.41 -9.50 -5.52
C PRO A 270 -22.34 -10.90 -6.16
N PHE A 271 -22.29 -11.96 -5.34
CA PHE A 271 -22.23 -13.35 -5.77
C PHE A 271 -23.47 -14.10 -5.30
N LYS A 272 -24.04 -14.93 -6.19
CA LYS A 272 -25.15 -15.84 -5.90
C LYS A 272 -25.05 -17.04 -6.84
N ASN A 273 -25.63 -18.18 -6.45
CA ASN A 273 -25.68 -19.37 -7.29
C ASN A 273 -24.28 -19.86 -7.76
N LEU A 274 -23.25 -19.73 -6.91
CA LEU A 274 -21.87 -20.10 -7.28
C LEU A 274 -21.72 -21.62 -7.47
N LEU A 275 -22.54 -22.41 -6.76
CA LEU A 275 -22.51 -23.86 -6.80
C LEU A 275 -23.69 -24.46 -7.57
N ASN A 276 -24.39 -23.65 -8.37
CA ASN A 276 -25.62 -24.02 -9.07
C ASN A 276 -26.73 -24.54 -8.14
N GLU A 277 -26.80 -24.03 -6.92
CA GLU A 277 -27.79 -24.41 -5.90
C GLU A 277 -29.23 -23.95 -6.22
N GLY A 278 -29.43 -23.15 -7.27
CA GLY A 278 -30.73 -22.63 -7.70
C GLY A 278 -31.27 -21.48 -6.85
N SER A 279 -30.42 -20.86 -6.02
CA SER A 279 -30.78 -19.78 -5.12
C SER A 279 -30.50 -18.40 -5.74
N ASP A 280 -31.47 -17.49 -5.63
CA ASP A 280 -31.29 -16.08 -5.99
C ASP A 280 -30.75 -15.21 -4.84
N LYS A 281 -30.49 -15.81 -3.68
CA LYS A 281 -29.92 -15.10 -2.52
C LYS A 281 -28.45 -14.79 -2.78
N PHE A 282 -28.07 -13.53 -2.62
CA PHE A 282 -26.67 -13.14 -2.55
C PHE A 282 -26.00 -13.74 -1.30
N TYR A 283 -24.73 -14.08 -1.39
CA TYR A 283 -23.95 -14.53 -0.25
C TYR A 283 -23.52 -13.35 0.61
N THR A 284 -23.46 -13.54 1.93
CA THR A 284 -22.67 -12.65 2.79
C THR A 284 -21.18 -13.00 2.75
N ASN A 285 -20.32 -12.14 3.29
CA ASN A 285 -18.93 -12.50 3.55
C ASN A 285 -18.81 -13.77 4.40
N GLY A 286 -19.65 -13.92 5.43
CA GLY A 286 -19.71 -15.12 6.27
C GLY A 286 -20.15 -16.37 5.50
N ASP A 287 -21.12 -16.24 4.59
CA ASP A 287 -21.52 -17.33 3.71
C ASP A 287 -20.34 -17.77 2.82
N LEU A 288 -19.63 -16.83 2.17
CA LEU A 288 -18.45 -17.13 1.34
C LEU A 288 -17.29 -17.70 2.15
N TYR A 289 -17.01 -17.16 3.34
CA TYR A 289 -15.96 -17.66 4.23
C TYR A 289 -16.16 -19.15 4.53
N ASN A 290 -17.40 -19.57 4.83
CA ASN A 290 -17.72 -20.98 5.06
C ASN A 290 -17.70 -21.80 3.77
N LEU A 291 -18.19 -21.24 2.65
CA LEU A 291 -18.22 -21.89 1.35
C LEU A 291 -16.81 -22.30 0.87
N PHE A 292 -15.84 -21.40 1.07
CA PHE A 292 -14.43 -21.60 0.71
C PHE A 292 -13.62 -22.30 1.82
N ASP A 293 -14.26 -22.93 2.81
CA ASP A 293 -13.54 -23.83 3.72
C ASP A 293 -13.07 -25.05 2.94
N PRO A 294 -11.77 -25.39 2.92
CA PRO A 294 -11.26 -26.55 2.18
C PRO A 294 -11.79 -27.89 2.71
N ARG A 295 -12.43 -27.91 3.89
CA ARG A 295 -13.12 -29.09 4.45
C ARG A 295 -14.59 -29.15 4.03
N SER A 296 -15.09 -28.12 3.36
CA SER A 296 -16.45 -28.10 2.83
C SER A 296 -16.59 -29.15 1.72
N PRO A 297 -17.59 -30.05 1.80
CA PRO A 297 -17.85 -31.02 0.74
C PRO A 297 -18.36 -30.36 -0.55
N ASP A 298 -18.82 -29.11 -0.45
CA ASP A 298 -19.41 -28.36 -1.55
C ASP A 298 -18.34 -27.56 -2.34
N LEU A 299 -17.11 -27.47 -1.84
CA LEU A 299 -16.04 -26.76 -2.52
C LEU A 299 -15.55 -27.53 -3.75
N LEU A 300 -15.53 -26.87 -4.90
CA LEU A 300 -15.26 -27.49 -6.20
C LEU A 300 -13.77 -27.65 -6.54
N TYR A 301 -12.88 -27.20 -5.66
CA TYR A 301 -11.44 -27.32 -5.83
C TYR A 301 -10.76 -27.41 -4.47
N VAL A 302 -9.56 -27.99 -4.44
CA VAL A 302 -8.63 -27.91 -3.31
C VAL A 302 -7.23 -27.78 -3.87
N TYR A 303 -6.32 -27.21 -3.09
CA TYR A 303 -4.90 -27.20 -3.45
C TYR A 303 -4.29 -28.58 -3.20
N ASP A 304 -3.48 -29.05 -4.15
CA ASP A 304 -2.82 -30.36 -4.07
C ASP A 304 -1.84 -30.46 -2.90
N HIS A 305 -1.08 -29.38 -2.66
CA HIS A 305 -0.15 -29.26 -1.54
C HIS A 305 0.02 -27.81 -1.09
N PHE A 306 0.48 -27.64 0.15
CA PHE A 306 0.80 -26.34 0.74
C PHE A 306 2.31 -26.11 0.86
N ASP A 307 3.12 -26.89 0.15
CA ASP A 307 4.57 -26.70 0.19
C ASP A 307 4.98 -25.42 -0.54
N TRP A 308 5.87 -24.66 0.10
CA TRP A 308 6.59 -23.53 -0.49
C TRP A 308 8.09 -23.83 -0.45
N ASP A 309 8.53 -24.86 -1.18
CA ASP A 309 9.93 -25.34 -1.12
C ASP A 309 10.98 -24.25 -1.31
N HIS A 310 10.69 -23.28 -2.19
CA HIS A 310 11.54 -22.12 -2.44
C HIS A 310 11.65 -21.14 -1.26
N CYS A 311 10.78 -21.28 -0.25
CA CYS A 311 10.71 -20.48 0.97
C CYS A 311 11.10 -21.22 2.25
N ASN A 312 11.45 -22.52 2.19
CA ASN A 312 11.73 -23.34 3.36
C ASN A 312 12.75 -22.71 4.32
N SER A 313 13.81 -22.07 3.81
CA SER A 313 14.83 -21.42 4.66
C SER A 313 14.32 -20.21 5.45
N PHE A 314 13.25 -19.56 5.01
CA PHE A 314 12.64 -18.44 5.73
C PHE A 314 11.62 -18.96 6.71
N ILE A 315 10.71 -19.78 6.20
CA ILE A 315 9.57 -20.27 6.93
C ILE A 315 10.00 -21.10 8.16
N VAL A 316 10.98 -22.00 8.01
CA VAL A 316 11.51 -22.83 9.12
C VAL A 316 12.22 -22.01 10.20
N ASN A 317 12.85 -20.89 9.83
CA ASN A 317 13.59 -20.03 10.78
C ASN A 317 12.68 -19.10 11.60
N TYR A 318 11.46 -18.85 11.12
CA TYR A 318 10.47 -17.98 11.78
C TYR A 318 9.46 -18.75 12.64
N THR A 319 9.29 -20.03 12.38
CA THR A 319 8.60 -20.93 13.31
C THR A 319 9.53 -21.33 14.44
N GLU A 320 9.09 -21.22 15.69
CA GLU A 320 9.78 -21.95 16.77
C GLU A 320 9.94 -23.43 16.37
N PRO A 321 10.96 -24.16 16.88
CA PRO A 321 11.38 -25.47 16.38
C PRO A 321 10.33 -26.59 16.45
N THR A 322 9.09 -26.30 16.82
CA THR A 322 7.99 -27.24 17.00
C THR A 322 6.97 -27.26 15.88
N LYS A 323 6.95 -26.28 14.96
CA LYS A 323 6.04 -26.30 13.80
C LYS A 323 6.77 -26.93 12.61
N VAL A 324 6.54 -28.22 12.40
CA VAL A 324 7.20 -29.02 11.37
C VAL A 324 6.25 -29.16 10.18
N TRP A 325 6.69 -28.62 9.04
CA TRP A 325 6.06 -28.68 7.71
C TRP A 325 5.97 -30.10 7.17
#